data_AF-C9S5Z6-F1
#
_entry.id   AF-C9S5Z6-F1
#
_cell.length_a   1.000
_cell.length_b   1.000
_cell.length_c   1.000
_cell.angle_alpha   90.00
_cell.angle_beta   90.00
_cell.angle_gamma   90.00
#
_symmetry.space_group_name_H-M   'P 1'
#
loop_
_entity.id
_entity.type
_entity.pdbx_description
1 polymer ?
#
loop_
_entity_poly.entity_id
_entity_poly.type
_entity_poly.pdbx_seq_one_letter_code
_entity_poly.pdbx_strand_id
1 'polypeptide(L)'
;MSAMEGDPPPELTITPPLLNSANPWATTLEDLQAIFDSPHTGAITTRTTLLDGFEHDDAVHQYAFFSPTTLLASSSARQRAKGESAPAINPQEDAATVNNLGYSPYPLSKYLAFLKKIHKTVDKKSPQHLKPIIVSVTGTPQEIRRCYDRLDTFQDEVPNLTIAMEINLSCPNIADAPPPAYTAAGLKAYLDVLPAAPELPVGIKTPPYTYATQFADLLDVLRKSCIVVTRSLPHEDPLPPGAFITTCNTLGRLLGPRTKHISVIGRRRRLAMPKA
;
A
#
# COMPACT_ATOMS: atom_id res chain seq x y z
N MET A 1 3.61 -28.96 27.11
CA MET A 1 2.27 -28.83 26.53
C MET A 1 2.48 -28.40 25.09
N SER A 2 2.21 -29.29 24.14
CA SER A 2 2.31 -28.99 22.70
C SER A 2 1.35 -27.85 22.40
N ALA A 3 1.83 -26.74 21.84
CA ALA A 3 0.94 -25.81 21.18
C ALA A 3 0.21 -26.62 20.10
N MET A 4 -1.13 -26.57 20.08
CA MET A 4 -1.86 -27.14 18.97
C MET A 4 -1.49 -26.28 17.76
N GLU A 5 -0.82 -26.89 16.77
CA GLU A 5 -0.58 -26.28 15.47
C GLU A 5 -1.96 -25.99 14.87
N GLY A 6 -2.34 -24.70 14.86
CA GLY A 6 -3.49 -24.24 14.10
C GLY A 6 -3.21 -24.42 12.60
N ASP A 7 -4.27 -24.55 11.82
CA ASP A 7 -4.13 -24.58 10.37
C ASP A 7 -3.44 -23.30 9.88
N PRO A 8 -2.55 -23.41 8.91
CA PRO A 8 -1.86 -22.24 8.39
C PRO A 8 -2.81 -21.28 7.65
N PRO A 9 -2.44 -20.00 7.53
CA PRO A 9 -3.26 -19.01 6.82
C PRO A 9 -3.39 -19.39 5.33
N PRO A 10 -4.49 -18.99 4.66
CA PRO A 10 -4.74 -19.36 3.28
C PRO A 10 -3.69 -18.82 2.30
N GLU A 11 -3.38 -19.59 1.26
CA GLU A 11 -2.51 -19.12 0.18
C GLU A 11 -3.21 -18.04 -0.68
N LEU A 12 -2.50 -16.95 -0.99
CA LEU A 12 -3.01 -15.89 -1.85
C LEU A 12 -2.87 -16.26 -3.33
N THR A 13 -3.96 -16.71 -3.93
CA THR A 13 -4.04 -16.96 -5.38
C THR A 13 -4.43 -15.68 -6.12
N ILE A 14 -3.47 -15.06 -6.82
CA ILE A 14 -3.69 -13.80 -7.57
C ILE A 14 -3.62 -14.12 -9.07
N THR A 15 -4.77 -14.16 -9.74
CA THR A 15 -4.87 -14.41 -11.19
C THR A 15 -5.92 -13.50 -11.84
N PRO A 16 -5.56 -12.67 -12.84
CA PRO A 16 -4.20 -12.44 -13.36
C PRO A 16 -3.27 -11.84 -12.29
N PRO A 17 -1.94 -11.94 -12.42
CA PRO A 17 -0.96 -11.45 -11.43
C PRO A 17 -0.81 -9.92 -11.46
N LEU A 18 -1.94 -9.21 -11.50
CA LEU A 18 -2.04 -7.77 -11.53
C LEU A 18 -2.98 -7.32 -10.41
N LEU A 19 -2.54 -6.31 -9.68
CA LEU A 19 -3.30 -5.65 -8.63
C LEU A 19 -2.87 -4.19 -8.57
N ASN A 20 -3.73 -3.35 -8.00
CA ASN A 20 -3.34 -1.97 -7.72
C ASN A 20 -2.38 -1.92 -6.53
N SER A 21 -1.50 -0.91 -6.53
CA SER A 21 -0.76 -0.53 -5.32
C SER A 21 -1.69 0.13 -4.30
N ALA A 22 -1.32 0.15 -3.02
CA ALA A 22 -2.00 1.00 -2.03
C ALA A 22 -1.85 2.49 -2.42
N ASN A 23 -2.90 3.09 -2.97
CA ASN A 23 -2.86 4.42 -3.63
C ASN A 23 -4.20 5.20 -3.51
N PRO A 24 -4.27 6.48 -3.92
CA PRO A 24 -5.48 7.31 -3.80
C PRO A 24 -6.73 6.79 -4.51
N TRP A 25 -6.58 6.04 -5.60
CA TRP A 25 -7.68 5.40 -6.33
C TRP A 25 -8.11 4.07 -5.72
N ALA A 26 -7.82 3.87 -4.44
CA ALA A 26 -8.33 2.78 -3.60
C ALA A 26 -8.84 3.35 -2.26
N THR A 27 -9.46 4.53 -2.30
CA THR A 27 -9.90 5.25 -1.09
C THR A 27 -11.38 5.03 -0.80
N THR A 28 -12.25 5.17 -1.80
CA THR A 28 -13.71 5.09 -1.61
C THR A 28 -14.26 3.69 -1.89
N LEU A 29 -15.55 3.48 -1.60
CA LEU A 29 -16.23 2.25 -1.99
C LEU A 29 -16.25 2.09 -3.51
N GLU A 30 -16.51 3.18 -4.22
CA GLU A 30 -16.60 3.21 -5.68
C GLU A 30 -15.25 2.86 -6.32
N ASP A 31 -14.15 3.40 -5.79
CA ASP A 31 -12.79 3.03 -6.17
C ASP A 31 -12.55 1.52 -6.02
N LEU A 32 -12.81 0.99 -4.82
CA LEU A 32 -12.55 -0.42 -4.50
C LEU A 32 -13.43 -1.35 -5.33
N GLN A 33 -14.71 -1.02 -5.51
CA GLN A 33 -15.64 -1.78 -6.35
C GLN A 33 -15.18 -1.79 -7.81
N ALA A 34 -14.77 -0.65 -8.36
CA ALA A 34 -14.30 -0.55 -9.74
C ALA A 34 -13.05 -1.43 -9.99
N ILE A 35 -12.10 -1.46 -9.04
CA ILE A 35 -10.92 -2.34 -9.15
C ILE A 35 -11.33 -3.80 -8.96
N PHE A 36 -12.23 -4.10 -8.02
CA PHE A 36 -12.70 -5.45 -7.74
C PHE A 36 -13.44 -6.06 -8.93
N ASP A 37 -14.28 -5.30 -9.61
CA ASP A 37 -15.06 -5.74 -10.77
C ASP A 37 -14.22 -5.83 -12.06
N SER A 38 -13.06 -5.20 -12.10
CA SER A 38 -12.19 -5.22 -13.28
C SER A 38 -11.67 -6.63 -13.58
N PRO A 39 -11.93 -7.25 -14.74
CA PRO A 39 -11.45 -8.60 -15.05
C PRO A 39 -9.92 -8.68 -15.22
N HIS A 40 -9.23 -7.54 -15.21
CA HIS A 40 -7.80 -7.43 -15.42
C HIS A 40 -6.98 -7.45 -14.12
N THR A 41 -7.64 -7.41 -12.96
CA THR A 41 -6.98 -7.53 -11.64
C THR A 41 -7.28 -8.89 -11.03
N GLY A 42 -6.28 -9.54 -10.43
CA GLY A 42 -6.45 -10.78 -9.66
C GLY A 42 -6.59 -10.55 -8.16
N ALA A 43 -6.25 -9.36 -7.68
CA ALA A 43 -6.42 -8.92 -6.29
C ALA A 43 -6.59 -7.40 -6.24
N ILE A 44 -7.03 -6.88 -5.09
CA ILE A 44 -7.10 -5.44 -4.83
C ILE A 44 -6.36 -5.09 -3.55
N THR A 45 -5.77 -3.90 -3.49
CA THR A 45 -5.14 -3.37 -2.28
C THR A 45 -5.82 -2.08 -1.84
N THR A 46 -6.21 -1.92 -0.59
CA THR A 46 -6.78 -0.65 -0.10
C THR A 46 -5.70 0.44 -0.03
N ARG A 47 -6.09 1.72 -0.08
CA ARG A 47 -5.17 2.80 0.37
C ARG A 47 -4.77 2.51 1.82
N THR A 48 -3.49 2.73 2.14
CA THR A 48 -2.99 2.52 3.50
C THR A 48 -3.79 3.36 4.50
N THR A 49 -4.38 2.71 5.51
CA THR A 49 -5.20 3.33 6.55
C THR A 49 -4.58 3.19 7.94
N LEU A 50 -4.96 4.08 8.86
CA LEU A 50 -4.70 3.96 10.30
C LEU A 50 -5.99 3.51 10.99
N LEU A 51 -5.90 3.10 12.27
CA LEU A 51 -7.08 2.76 13.06
C LEU A 51 -8.14 3.87 13.05
N ASP A 52 -7.69 5.12 13.20
CA ASP A 52 -8.54 6.31 13.31
C ASP A 52 -8.53 7.19 12.05
N GLY A 53 -7.85 6.75 10.99
CA GLY A 53 -7.68 7.52 9.76
C GLY A 53 -6.56 8.55 9.85
N PHE A 54 -6.38 9.29 8.77
CA PHE A 54 -5.34 10.32 8.62
C PHE A 54 -5.96 11.68 8.40
N GLU A 55 -5.40 12.74 8.98
CA GLU A 55 -5.84 14.11 8.75
C GLU A 55 -5.41 14.59 7.35
N HIS A 56 -6.11 14.08 6.34
CA HIS A 56 -5.88 14.45 4.96
C HIS A 56 -6.43 15.86 4.69
N ASP A 57 -5.58 16.67 4.08
CA ASP A 57 -5.88 18.02 3.62
C ASP A 57 -5.49 18.09 2.14
N ASP A 58 -6.48 18.23 1.26
CA ASP A 58 -6.28 18.27 -0.20
C ASP A 58 -5.38 19.45 -0.64
N ALA A 59 -5.27 20.52 0.16
CA ALA A 59 -4.40 21.65 -0.12
C ALA A 59 -2.92 21.36 0.23
N VAL A 60 -2.66 20.41 1.12
CA VAL A 60 -1.32 20.03 1.58
C VAL A 60 -0.85 18.73 0.94
N HIS A 61 -1.74 17.75 0.84
CA HIS A 61 -1.46 16.38 0.44
C HIS A 61 -1.80 16.21 -1.04
N GLN A 62 -0.79 16.43 -1.86
CA GLN A 62 -0.94 16.59 -3.30
C GLN A 62 -0.09 15.56 -4.06
N TYR A 63 -0.35 15.49 -5.36
CA TYR A 63 0.48 14.75 -6.31
C TYR A 63 0.58 15.54 -7.62
N ALA A 64 1.64 15.27 -8.37
CA ALA A 64 1.87 15.84 -9.69
C ALA A 64 2.49 14.79 -10.62
N PHE A 65 2.09 14.81 -11.87
CA PHE A 65 2.71 14.06 -12.96
C PHE A 65 3.84 14.88 -13.60
N PHE A 66 4.89 14.21 -14.05
CA PHE A 66 5.99 14.85 -14.77
C PHE A 66 6.68 13.88 -15.74
N SER A 67 7.40 14.44 -16.71
CA SER A 67 8.23 13.65 -17.61
C SER A 67 9.61 13.43 -16.97
N PRO A 68 10.07 12.18 -16.77
CA PRO A 68 11.39 11.93 -16.20
C PRO A 68 12.52 12.33 -17.17
N THR A 69 12.22 12.45 -18.47
CA THR A 69 13.21 12.85 -19.50
C THR A 69 13.43 14.36 -19.54
N THR A 70 12.35 15.14 -19.47
CA THR A 70 12.44 16.62 -19.55
C THR A 70 12.41 17.30 -18.19
N LEU A 71 12.02 16.56 -17.14
CA LEU A 71 11.77 17.05 -15.77
C LEU A 71 10.69 18.15 -15.70
N LEU A 72 9.90 18.30 -16.76
CA LEU A 72 8.79 19.25 -16.79
C LEU A 72 7.55 18.63 -16.18
N ALA A 73 6.85 19.42 -15.37
CA ALA A 73 5.53 19.08 -14.89
C ALA A 73 4.61 18.87 -16.10
N SER A 74 3.79 17.82 -16.02
CA SER A 74 2.80 17.55 -17.05
C SER A 74 1.81 18.70 -17.17
N SER A 75 1.30 18.90 -18.39
CA SER A 75 0.15 19.76 -18.64
C SER A 75 -1.10 19.31 -17.88
N SER A 76 -1.19 18.02 -17.52
CA SER A 76 -2.23 17.40 -16.68
C SER A 76 -1.89 17.36 -15.18
N ALA A 77 -0.73 17.90 -14.76
CA ALA A 77 -0.17 17.76 -13.40
C ALA A 77 -0.96 18.46 -12.27
N ARG A 78 -2.13 19.03 -12.54
CA ARG A 78 -2.96 19.63 -11.51
C ARG A 78 -3.77 18.55 -10.81
N GLN A 79 -3.75 18.59 -9.47
CA GLN A 79 -4.66 17.81 -8.64
C GLN A 79 -6.09 18.12 -9.09
N ARG A 80 -6.83 17.06 -9.44
CA ARG A 80 -8.18 17.15 -10.00
C ARG A 80 -9.08 17.91 -9.04
N ALA A 81 -9.86 18.86 -9.55
CA ALA A 81 -10.99 19.35 -8.79
C ALA A 81 -12.07 18.26 -8.74
N LYS A 82 -12.80 18.21 -7.63
CA LYS A 82 -13.88 17.23 -7.42
C LYS A 82 -14.93 17.39 -8.53
N GLY A 83 -15.10 16.36 -9.37
CA GLY A 83 -16.06 16.35 -10.49
C GLY A 83 -15.47 16.53 -11.90
N GLU A 84 -14.16 16.72 -12.06
CA GLU A 84 -13.53 16.80 -13.39
C GLU A 84 -13.35 15.41 -14.04
N SER A 85 -13.47 15.34 -15.37
CA SER A 85 -13.25 14.13 -16.17
C SER A 85 -11.76 13.78 -16.32
N ALA A 86 -11.47 12.51 -16.65
CA ALA A 86 -10.17 11.99 -17.09
C ALA A 86 -9.32 13.01 -17.86
N PRO A 87 -8.25 13.71 -17.37
CA PRO A 87 -7.36 14.32 -18.35
C PRO A 87 -6.82 13.20 -19.24
N ALA A 88 -6.75 13.44 -20.55
CA ALA A 88 -6.13 12.49 -21.46
C ALA A 88 -4.69 12.28 -21.01
N ILE A 89 -4.34 11.05 -20.62
CA ILE A 89 -2.97 10.70 -20.23
C ILE A 89 -2.10 10.87 -21.47
N ASN A 90 -1.07 11.70 -21.37
CA ASN A 90 0.00 11.75 -22.35
C ASN A 90 1.17 10.93 -21.81
N PRO A 91 1.41 9.68 -22.28
CA PRO A 91 2.43 8.81 -21.72
C PRO A 91 3.85 9.40 -21.73
N GLN A 92 4.14 10.38 -22.59
CA GLN A 92 5.44 11.04 -22.67
C GLN A 92 5.61 12.14 -21.62
N GLU A 93 4.52 12.80 -21.23
CA GLU A 93 4.49 13.87 -20.22
C GLU A 93 4.11 13.35 -18.83
N ASP A 94 3.38 12.23 -18.73
CA ASP A 94 2.82 11.66 -17.50
C ASP A 94 3.56 10.40 -17.01
N ALA A 95 4.79 10.19 -17.48
CA ALA A 95 5.54 8.95 -17.24
C ALA A 95 6.00 8.75 -15.78
N ALA A 96 6.00 9.79 -14.95
CA ALA A 96 6.41 9.70 -13.55
C ALA A 96 5.52 10.57 -12.63
N THR A 97 5.55 10.27 -11.33
CA THR A 97 4.79 11.01 -10.31
C THR A 97 5.65 11.40 -9.13
N VAL A 98 5.33 12.54 -8.53
CA VAL A 98 5.78 12.96 -7.20
C VAL A 98 4.56 13.22 -6.34
N ASN A 99 4.60 12.83 -5.06
CA ASN A 99 3.47 13.05 -4.16
C ASN A 99 3.91 13.22 -2.70
N ASN A 100 3.02 13.84 -1.93
CA ASN A 100 3.06 13.94 -0.47
C ASN A 100 1.66 13.64 0.11
N LEU A 101 1.00 12.62 -0.43
CA LEU A 101 -0.43 12.32 -0.18
C LEU A 101 -0.78 11.88 1.25
N GLY A 102 0.21 11.51 2.06
CA GLY A 102 -0.02 10.88 3.36
C GLY A 102 -0.83 9.58 3.23
N TYR A 103 -1.63 9.27 4.24
CA TYR A 103 -2.43 8.04 4.31
C TYR A 103 -3.92 8.32 4.05
N SER A 104 -4.76 7.28 4.13
CA SER A 104 -6.19 7.42 3.89
C SER A 104 -6.89 8.28 4.94
N PRO A 105 -7.79 9.21 4.54
CA PRO A 105 -8.63 9.94 5.49
C PRO A 105 -9.64 9.04 6.23
N TYR A 106 -9.90 7.84 5.70
CA TYR A 106 -10.87 6.94 6.30
C TYR A 106 -10.19 5.99 7.28
N PRO A 107 -10.78 5.77 8.48
CA PRO A 107 -10.29 4.79 9.44
C PRO A 107 -10.48 3.36 8.93
N LEU A 108 -9.75 2.40 9.51
CA LEU A 108 -9.88 0.98 9.20
C LEU A 108 -11.35 0.50 9.27
N SER A 109 -12.14 0.97 10.25
CA SER A 109 -13.57 0.61 10.36
C SER A 109 -14.39 0.93 9.11
N LYS A 110 -14.06 2.04 8.43
CA LYS A 110 -14.75 2.45 7.21
C LYS A 110 -14.41 1.52 6.04
N TYR A 111 -13.14 1.11 5.93
CA TYR A 111 -12.72 0.12 4.93
C TYR A 111 -13.40 -1.22 5.15
N LEU A 112 -13.45 -1.74 6.38
CA LEU A 112 -14.18 -2.98 6.69
C LEU A 112 -15.66 -2.88 6.29
N ALA A 113 -16.29 -1.73 6.54
CA ALA A 113 -17.66 -1.49 6.09
C ALA A 113 -17.82 -1.46 4.55
N PHE A 114 -16.83 -0.96 3.81
CA PHE A 114 -16.79 -1.05 2.35
C PHE A 114 -16.63 -2.50 1.87
N LEU A 115 -15.69 -3.24 2.45
CA LEU A 115 -15.45 -4.64 2.09
C LEU A 115 -16.66 -5.52 2.38
N LYS A 116 -17.39 -5.24 3.48
CA LYS A 116 -18.65 -5.92 3.78
C LYS A 116 -19.74 -5.63 2.75
N LYS A 117 -19.73 -4.46 2.09
CA LYS A 117 -20.63 -4.17 0.97
C LYS A 117 -20.20 -4.92 -0.30
N ILE A 118 -18.91 -4.93 -0.63
CA ILE A 118 -18.36 -5.70 -1.76
C ILE A 118 -18.68 -7.20 -1.58
N HIS A 119 -18.48 -7.76 -0.39
CA HIS A 119 -18.81 -9.16 -0.09
C HIS A 119 -20.27 -9.50 -0.40
N LYS A 120 -21.21 -8.57 -0.19
CA LYS A 120 -22.64 -8.80 -0.48
C LYS A 120 -22.95 -8.86 -1.98
N THR A 121 -22.08 -8.34 -2.83
CA THR A 121 -22.26 -8.36 -4.29
C THR A 121 -21.54 -9.53 -4.96
N VAL A 122 -20.71 -10.28 -4.23
CA VAL A 122 -19.97 -11.44 -4.74
C VAL A 122 -20.94 -12.57 -5.11
N ASP A 123 -20.93 -12.98 -6.38
CA ASP A 123 -21.55 -14.24 -6.78
C ASP A 123 -20.64 -15.40 -6.40
N LYS A 124 -21.09 -16.19 -5.42
CA LYS A 124 -20.38 -17.36 -4.89
C LYS A 124 -20.12 -18.45 -5.93
N LYS A 125 -20.81 -18.42 -7.08
CA LYS A 125 -20.64 -19.40 -8.16
C LYS A 125 -19.64 -18.97 -9.22
N SER A 126 -19.17 -17.72 -9.18
CA SER A 126 -18.25 -17.17 -10.17
C SER A 126 -16.85 -16.98 -9.56
N PRO A 127 -15.83 -17.72 -10.05
CA PRO A 127 -14.46 -17.62 -9.54
C PRO A 127 -13.85 -16.22 -9.66
N GLN A 128 -14.35 -15.38 -10.59
CA GLN A 128 -13.86 -14.02 -10.78
C GLN A 128 -14.16 -13.10 -9.58
N HIS A 129 -15.12 -13.45 -8.71
CA HIS A 129 -15.47 -12.67 -7.52
C HIS A 129 -14.80 -13.17 -6.22
N LEU A 130 -13.85 -14.10 -6.32
CA LEU A 130 -13.08 -14.61 -5.17
C LEU A 130 -11.69 -13.96 -5.06
N LYS A 131 -11.51 -12.77 -5.66
CA LYS A 131 -10.24 -12.05 -5.64
C LYS A 131 -9.82 -11.72 -4.21
N PRO A 132 -8.59 -12.05 -3.81
CA PRO A 132 -8.08 -11.63 -2.52
C PRO A 132 -8.08 -10.10 -2.38
N ILE A 133 -8.35 -9.64 -1.17
CA ILE A 133 -8.34 -8.23 -0.80
C ILE A 133 -7.24 -8.01 0.22
N ILE A 134 -6.25 -7.21 -0.15
CA ILE A 134 -5.14 -6.81 0.71
C ILE A 134 -5.50 -5.49 1.39
N VAL A 135 -5.68 -5.52 2.70
CA VAL A 135 -5.90 -4.32 3.50
C VAL A 135 -4.56 -3.76 3.94
N SER A 136 -4.16 -2.65 3.32
CA SER A 136 -2.92 -1.95 3.66
C SER A 136 -3.12 -1.09 4.91
N VAL A 137 -2.30 -1.28 5.93
CA VAL A 137 -2.38 -0.58 7.23
C VAL A 137 -1.03 -0.01 7.63
N THR A 138 -1.05 1.02 8.47
CA THR A 138 0.15 1.53 9.14
C THR A 138 -0.20 2.06 10.54
N GLY A 139 0.83 2.31 11.36
CA GLY A 139 0.70 2.82 12.72
C GLY A 139 1.94 2.47 13.55
N THR A 140 1.84 2.62 14.87
CA THR A 140 2.77 2.03 15.84
C THR A 140 2.63 0.50 15.88
N PRO A 141 3.62 -0.25 16.40
CA PRO A 141 3.51 -1.70 16.53
C PRO A 141 2.24 -2.17 17.26
N GLN A 142 1.83 -1.47 18.33
CA GLN A 142 0.62 -1.80 19.08
C GLN A 142 -0.65 -1.59 18.26
N GLU A 143 -0.67 -0.55 17.41
CA GLU A 143 -1.78 -0.32 16.49
C GLU A 143 -1.81 -1.37 15.38
N ILE A 144 -0.66 -1.85 14.90
CA ILE A 144 -0.59 -2.96 13.94
C ILE A 144 -1.17 -4.25 14.53
N ARG A 145 -0.90 -4.57 15.80
CA ARG A 145 -1.56 -5.69 16.47
C ARG A 145 -3.08 -5.55 16.45
N ARG A 146 -3.58 -4.37 16.80
CA ARG A 146 -5.02 -4.08 16.80
C ARG A 146 -5.62 -4.14 15.39
N CYS A 147 -4.90 -3.69 14.36
CA CYS A 147 -5.31 -3.83 12.98
C CYS A 147 -5.44 -5.31 12.60
N TYR A 148 -4.45 -6.14 12.96
CA TYR A 148 -4.52 -7.59 12.77
C TYR A 148 -5.78 -8.15 13.46
N ASP A 149 -5.96 -7.93 14.77
CA ASP A 149 -7.08 -8.51 15.55
C ASP A 149 -8.44 -8.21 14.90
N ARG A 150 -8.58 -6.98 14.39
CA ARG A 150 -9.81 -6.53 13.74
C ARG A 150 -10.01 -7.15 12.37
N LEU A 151 -8.96 -7.36 11.59
CA LEU A 151 -9.04 -8.03 10.30
C LEU A 151 -9.33 -9.52 10.47
N ASP A 152 -8.73 -10.13 11.49
CA ASP A 152 -8.84 -11.55 11.82
C ASP A 152 -10.30 -11.86 12.19
N THR A 153 -10.87 -11.08 13.11
CA THR A 153 -12.31 -11.14 13.44
C THR A 153 -13.20 -10.83 12.22
N PHE A 154 -12.77 -9.90 11.36
CA PHE A 154 -13.56 -9.51 10.20
C PHE A 154 -13.63 -10.61 9.12
N GLN A 155 -12.61 -11.46 9.01
CA GLN A 155 -12.58 -12.57 8.05
C GLN A 155 -13.78 -13.52 8.24
N ASP A 156 -14.22 -13.74 9.48
CA ASP A 156 -15.43 -14.52 9.81
C ASP A 156 -16.72 -13.88 9.28
N GLU A 157 -16.75 -12.55 9.15
CA GLU A 157 -17.92 -11.83 8.62
C GLU A 157 -18.01 -11.89 7.09
N VAL A 158 -16.91 -12.22 6.41
CA VAL A 158 -16.80 -12.25 4.94
C VAL A 158 -16.17 -13.55 4.42
N PRO A 159 -16.73 -14.74 4.74
CA PRO A 159 -16.08 -16.03 4.50
C PRO A 159 -15.86 -16.39 3.03
N ASN A 160 -16.42 -15.63 2.07
CA ASN A 160 -16.20 -15.84 0.63
C ASN A 160 -15.13 -14.91 0.06
N LEU A 161 -14.53 -14.04 0.87
CA LEU A 161 -13.40 -13.19 0.48
C LEU A 161 -12.17 -13.65 1.26
N THR A 162 -11.04 -13.78 0.58
CA THR A 162 -9.74 -13.92 1.25
C THR A 162 -9.24 -12.53 1.61
N ILE A 163 -9.16 -12.23 2.91
CA ILE A 163 -8.57 -10.99 3.42
C ILE A 163 -7.11 -11.24 3.75
N ALA A 164 -6.24 -10.34 3.31
CA ALA A 164 -4.84 -10.29 3.70
C ALA A 164 -4.53 -8.93 4.33
N MET A 165 -3.54 -8.88 5.22
CA MET A 165 -3.03 -7.63 5.76
C MET A 165 -1.69 -7.29 5.12
N GLU A 166 -1.51 -6.04 4.68
CA GLU A 166 -0.20 -5.49 4.32
C GLU A 166 0.20 -4.43 5.34
N ILE A 167 1.33 -4.61 6.02
CA ILE A 167 1.90 -3.59 6.91
C ILE A 167 2.80 -2.67 6.08
N ASN A 168 2.41 -1.41 5.93
CA ASN A 168 3.19 -0.42 5.21
C ASN A 168 4.29 0.18 6.09
N LEU A 169 5.54 -0.24 5.86
CA LEU A 169 6.70 0.15 6.66
C LEU A 169 7.65 1.10 5.91
N SER A 170 7.22 1.66 4.78
CA SER A 170 8.07 2.49 3.93
C SER A 170 8.01 3.99 4.22
N CYS A 171 6.95 4.44 4.88
CA CYS A 171 6.75 5.84 5.22
C CYS A 171 7.08 6.07 6.70
N PRO A 172 7.59 7.25 7.08
CA PRO A 172 7.82 7.54 8.48
C PRO A 172 6.47 7.57 9.21
N ASN A 173 6.26 6.63 10.12
CA ASN A 173 5.09 6.61 11.01
C ASN A 173 5.21 7.63 12.15
N ILE A 174 6.41 8.19 12.32
CA ILE A 174 6.76 9.18 13.34
C ILE A 174 7.48 10.32 12.63
N ALA A 175 7.10 11.56 12.93
CA ALA A 175 7.80 12.74 12.44
C ALA A 175 9.30 12.64 12.77
N ASP A 176 10.16 12.92 11.79
CA ASP A 176 11.63 12.91 11.92
C ASP A 176 12.29 11.55 12.19
N ALA A 177 11.55 10.43 12.15
CA ALA A 177 12.14 9.08 12.16
C ALA A 177 12.37 8.55 10.73
N PRO A 178 13.42 7.74 10.48
CA PRO A 178 13.49 6.96 9.25
C PRO A 178 12.36 5.93 9.18
N PRO A 179 11.94 5.51 7.98
CA PRO A 179 11.05 4.36 7.79
C PRO A 179 11.45 3.15 8.65
N PRO A 180 10.52 2.48 9.35
CA PRO A 180 10.86 1.37 10.25
C PRO A 180 11.64 0.24 9.57
N ALA A 181 11.31 -0.07 8.31
CA ALA A 181 11.97 -1.12 7.55
C ALA A 181 13.39 -0.77 7.06
N TYR A 182 13.93 0.43 7.35
CA TYR A 182 15.34 0.75 7.09
C TYR A 182 16.32 0.17 8.10
N THR A 183 15.84 -0.37 9.22
CA THR A 183 16.70 -0.97 10.23
C THR A 183 16.14 -2.32 10.66
N ALA A 184 17.03 -3.26 11.01
CA ALA A 184 16.62 -4.56 11.52
C ALA A 184 15.75 -4.44 12.78
N ALA A 185 16.15 -3.58 13.73
CA ALA A 185 15.41 -3.36 14.96
C ALA A 185 14.02 -2.75 14.73
N GLY A 186 13.93 -1.77 13.82
CA GLY A 186 12.66 -1.16 13.43
C GLY A 186 11.72 -2.16 12.81
N LEU A 187 12.18 -2.96 11.84
CA LEU A 187 11.38 -4.02 11.23
C LEU A 187 10.93 -5.05 12.27
N LYS A 188 11.86 -5.55 13.09
CA LYS A 188 11.58 -6.57 14.11
C LYS A 188 10.48 -6.15 15.06
N ALA A 189 10.48 -4.90 15.52
CA ALA A 189 9.44 -4.38 16.42
C ALA A 189 8.01 -4.52 15.87
N TYR A 190 7.84 -4.45 14.55
CA TYR A 190 6.54 -4.62 13.88
C TYR A 190 6.16 -6.08 13.63
N LEU A 191 7.15 -6.98 13.49
CA LEU A 191 6.86 -8.41 13.32
C LEU A 191 6.61 -9.09 14.68
N ASP A 192 7.33 -8.68 15.73
CA ASP A 192 7.24 -9.24 17.09
C ASP A 192 5.86 -9.05 17.75
N VAL A 193 5.09 -8.05 17.31
CA VAL A 193 3.75 -7.80 17.85
C VAL A 193 2.71 -8.73 17.26
N LEU A 194 2.98 -9.39 16.13
CA LEU A 194 2.01 -10.27 15.49
C LEU A 194 1.92 -11.64 16.17
N PRO A 195 0.79 -12.36 16.00
CA PRO A 195 0.66 -13.71 16.51
C PRO A 195 1.79 -14.62 16.01
N ALA A 196 2.23 -15.56 16.85
CA ALA A 196 3.27 -16.52 16.47
C ALA A 196 2.83 -17.42 15.30
N ALA A 197 1.52 -17.72 15.22
CA ALA A 197 0.87 -18.43 14.12
C ALA A 197 -0.32 -17.58 13.64
N PRO A 198 -0.11 -16.68 12.67
CA PRO A 198 -1.19 -15.86 12.14
C PRO A 198 -2.13 -16.69 11.25
N GLU A 199 -3.44 -16.63 11.49
CA GLU A 199 -4.48 -17.22 10.65
C GLU A 199 -4.80 -16.36 9.42
N LEU A 200 -4.44 -15.08 9.46
CA LEU A 200 -4.50 -14.19 8.32
C LEU A 200 -3.19 -14.18 7.52
N PRO A 201 -3.27 -14.14 6.18
CA PRO A 201 -2.14 -13.79 5.33
C PRO A 201 -1.60 -12.40 5.68
N VAL A 202 -0.31 -12.31 6.02
CA VAL A 202 0.34 -11.03 6.35
C VAL A 202 1.54 -10.80 5.45
N GLY A 203 1.62 -9.59 4.88
CA GLY A 203 2.80 -9.13 4.18
C GLY A 203 3.30 -7.78 4.69
N ILE A 204 4.49 -7.41 4.24
CA ILE A 204 5.08 -6.10 4.50
C ILE A 204 5.33 -5.36 3.19
N LYS A 205 5.11 -4.05 3.20
CA LYS A 205 5.51 -3.15 2.11
C LYS A 205 6.76 -2.39 2.50
N THR A 206 7.83 -2.62 1.76
CA THR A 206 9.15 -2.07 2.08
C THR A 206 9.41 -0.75 1.34
N PRO A 207 10.24 0.13 1.91
CA PRO A 207 10.84 1.21 1.13
C PRO A 207 11.83 0.62 0.10
N PRO A 208 12.30 1.42 -0.85
CA PRO A 208 13.41 1.04 -1.71
C PRO A 208 14.71 0.97 -0.91
N TYR A 209 15.55 -0.02 -1.20
CA TYR A 209 16.88 -0.18 -0.63
C TYR A 209 17.95 0.09 -1.68
N THR A 210 19.04 0.73 -1.28
CA THR A 210 20.16 1.07 -2.17
C THR A 210 21.47 0.40 -1.75
N TYR A 211 21.55 -0.10 -0.51
CA TYR A 211 22.74 -0.76 0.01
C TYR A 211 22.49 -2.25 0.27
N ALA A 212 23.46 -3.10 -0.09
CA ALA A 212 23.37 -4.55 0.07
C ALA A 212 23.07 -4.97 1.52
N THR A 213 23.60 -4.23 2.50
CA THR A 213 23.35 -4.47 3.94
C THR A 213 21.88 -4.34 4.31
N GLN A 214 21.14 -3.42 3.69
CA GLN A 214 19.70 -3.25 3.97
C GLN A 214 18.89 -4.47 3.51
N PHE A 215 19.27 -5.07 2.37
CA PHE A 215 18.68 -6.32 1.91
C PHE A 215 19.04 -7.48 2.84
N ALA A 216 20.30 -7.56 3.29
CA ALA A 216 20.74 -8.59 4.23
C ALA A 216 20.00 -8.49 5.57
N ASP A 217 19.88 -7.29 6.14
CA ASP A 217 19.17 -7.02 7.39
C ASP A 217 17.68 -7.38 7.28
N LEU A 218 17.02 -7.01 6.17
CA LEU A 218 15.63 -7.40 5.89
C LEU A 218 15.49 -8.92 5.91
N LEU A 219 16.31 -9.64 5.14
CA LEU A 219 16.23 -11.09 5.02
C LEU A 219 16.56 -11.80 6.35
N ASP A 220 17.51 -11.29 7.12
CA ASP A 220 17.87 -11.83 8.43
C ASP A 220 16.71 -11.71 9.42
N VAL A 221 16.07 -10.55 9.49
CA VAL A 221 14.90 -10.34 10.36
C VAL A 221 13.71 -11.18 9.91
N LEU A 222 13.45 -11.26 8.59
CA LEU A 222 12.35 -12.06 8.07
C LEU A 222 12.52 -13.55 8.38
N ARG A 223 13.72 -14.11 8.17
CA ARG A 223 14.03 -15.52 8.50
C ARG A 223 13.86 -15.86 9.98
N LYS A 224 14.02 -14.87 10.86
CA LYS A 224 13.84 -15.02 12.31
C LYS A 224 12.41 -14.71 12.76
N SER A 225 11.57 -14.21 11.87
CA SER A 225 10.17 -13.88 12.13
C SER A 225 9.23 -14.98 11.64
N CYS A 226 8.03 -15.06 12.20
CA CYS A 226 6.96 -15.95 11.74
C CYS A 226 6.38 -15.54 10.37
N ILE A 227 6.91 -14.49 9.72
CA ILE A 227 6.22 -13.77 8.65
C ILE A 227 6.76 -14.07 7.27
N VAL A 228 7.98 -14.53 6.99
CA VAL A 228 8.31 -15.02 5.62
C VAL A 228 9.54 -15.93 5.68
N VAL A 229 9.43 -17.16 5.15
CA VAL A 229 10.59 -17.82 4.52
C VAL A 229 10.18 -18.41 3.17
N THR A 230 11.11 -18.28 2.21
CA THR A 230 11.00 -18.47 0.76
C THR A 230 10.66 -19.88 0.28
N ARG A 231 10.15 -19.98 -0.97
CA ARG A 231 10.08 -21.23 -1.78
C ARG A 231 11.24 -22.17 -1.48
N SER A 232 10.90 -23.39 -1.05
CA SER A 232 11.83 -24.49 -0.86
C SER A 232 12.61 -24.77 -2.14
N LEU A 233 13.95 -24.72 -2.04
CA LEU A 233 14.77 -25.73 -2.68
C LEU A 233 14.58 -27.05 -1.91
N PRO A 234 14.69 -28.21 -2.55
CA PRO A 234 14.24 -29.48 -1.99
C PRO A 234 15.23 -29.96 -0.93
N HIS A 235 14.99 -29.63 0.34
CA HIS A 235 15.23 -30.41 1.55
C HIS A 235 15.25 -29.47 2.78
N GLU A 236 14.55 -29.90 3.82
CA GLU A 236 14.43 -29.32 5.17
C GLU A 236 13.34 -28.21 5.33
N ASP A 237 12.32 -28.61 6.10
CA ASP A 237 11.21 -27.90 6.77
C ASP A 237 10.11 -27.18 5.95
N PRO A 238 8.82 -27.57 6.10
CA PRO A 238 7.68 -26.91 5.46
C PRO A 238 7.41 -25.51 6.03
N LEU A 239 7.05 -24.60 5.12
CA LEU A 239 6.85 -23.16 5.30
C LEU A 239 5.59 -22.83 6.11
N PRO A 240 5.52 -21.68 6.82
CA PRO A 240 4.26 -21.05 7.15
C PRO A 240 3.64 -20.44 5.87
N PRO A 241 2.44 -20.87 5.45
CA PRO A 241 1.67 -20.30 4.34
C PRO A 241 1.30 -18.82 4.55
N GLY A 242 0.78 -18.17 3.49
CA GLY A 242 0.05 -16.90 3.59
C GLY A 242 0.87 -15.60 3.65
N ALA A 243 2.20 -15.63 3.50
CA ALA A 243 2.97 -14.39 3.64
C ALA A 243 3.65 -13.86 2.37
N PHE A 244 3.87 -12.54 2.33
CA PHE A 244 4.38 -11.86 1.13
C PHE A 244 5.16 -10.56 1.43
N ILE A 245 5.89 -10.07 0.43
CA ILE A 245 6.63 -8.81 0.49
C ILE A 245 6.25 -7.97 -0.75
N THR A 246 5.79 -6.74 -0.53
CA THR A 246 5.57 -5.75 -1.58
C THR A 246 6.80 -4.84 -1.71
N THR A 247 7.57 -5.01 -2.77
CA THR A 247 8.79 -4.21 -3.04
C THR A 247 8.66 -3.45 -4.37
N CYS A 248 8.76 -2.12 -4.42
CA CYS A 248 8.97 -1.16 -3.33
C CYS A 248 7.89 -0.07 -3.33
N ASN A 249 7.74 0.63 -2.20
CA ASN A 249 7.02 1.90 -2.20
C ASN A 249 7.82 2.98 -2.94
N THR A 250 7.25 4.18 -3.06
CA THR A 250 7.85 5.33 -3.73
C THR A 250 9.25 5.64 -3.19
N LEU A 251 10.13 6.12 -4.07
CA LEU A 251 11.42 6.67 -3.68
C LEU A 251 11.22 7.91 -2.80
N GLY A 252 11.68 7.83 -1.56
CA GLY A 252 11.56 8.91 -0.58
C GLY A 252 12.52 10.06 -0.89
N ARG A 253 12.00 11.30 -0.83
CA ARG A 253 12.73 12.57 -1.00
C ARG A 253 13.49 12.67 -2.34
N LEU A 254 12.98 13.48 -3.27
CA LEU A 254 13.83 14.06 -4.32
C LEU A 254 14.91 14.93 -3.64
N LEU A 255 16.16 14.81 -4.07
CA LEU A 255 17.22 15.78 -3.78
C LEU A 255 16.84 17.12 -4.46
N GLY A 256 15.97 17.88 -3.80
CA GLY A 256 15.62 19.25 -4.13
C GLY A 256 15.85 20.15 -2.91
N PRO A 257 16.25 21.42 -3.09
CA PRO A 257 16.49 22.32 -1.97
C PRO A 257 15.26 22.40 -1.08
N ARG A 258 15.46 22.39 0.24
CA ARG A 258 14.38 22.49 1.25
C ARG A 258 13.56 23.76 0.98
N THR A 259 12.43 23.64 0.30
CA THR A 259 11.46 24.73 0.19
C THR A 259 10.14 24.29 0.80
N LYS A 260 9.74 24.97 1.88
CA LYS A 260 8.47 24.82 2.59
C LYS A 260 7.24 25.24 1.75
N HIS A 261 7.35 25.31 0.43
CA HIS A 261 6.26 25.66 -0.46
C HIS A 261 6.49 25.01 -1.82
N ILE A 262 5.69 23.99 -2.16
CA ILE A 262 5.43 23.69 -3.56
C ILE A 262 4.39 24.73 -4.02
N SER A 263 4.85 25.95 -4.33
CA SER A 263 4.05 26.86 -5.14
C SER A 263 4.31 26.51 -6.59
N VAL A 264 3.38 25.81 -7.23
CA VAL A 264 3.33 25.73 -8.70
C VAL A 264 2.95 27.11 -9.22
N ILE A 265 3.93 28.02 -9.31
CA ILE A 265 3.74 29.34 -9.91
C ILE A 265 3.69 29.16 -11.43
N GLY A 266 2.48 28.90 -11.94
CA GLY A 266 2.15 29.15 -13.33
C GLY A 266 2.10 30.66 -13.60
N ARG A 267 3.24 31.32 -13.78
CA ARG A 267 3.28 32.64 -14.43
C ARG A 267 4.09 32.55 -15.72
N ARG A 268 3.37 32.43 -16.84
CA ARG A 268 3.89 32.84 -18.15
C ARG A 268 4.22 34.33 -18.06
N ARG A 269 5.48 34.71 -17.86
CA ARG A 269 5.94 36.05 -18.24
C ARG A 269 5.92 36.09 -19.77
N ARG A 270 4.97 36.80 -20.36
CA ARG A 270 5.12 37.27 -21.74
C ARG A 270 6.28 38.25 -21.72
N LEU A 271 7.41 37.86 -22.32
CA LEU A 271 8.40 38.83 -22.78
C LEU A 271 7.74 39.65 -23.88
N ALA A 272 7.45 40.92 -23.58
CA ALA A 272 7.11 41.89 -24.60
C ALA A 272 8.39 42.20 -25.39
N MET A 273 8.42 41.83 -26.67
CA MET A 273 9.42 42.32 -27.61
C MET A 273 9.17 43.81 -27.87
N PRO A 274 10.21 44.68 -27.92
CA PRO A 274 10.04 46.06 -28.33
C PRO A 274 9.63 46.09 -29.81
N LYS A 275 8.61 46.89 -30.13
CA LYS A 275 8.31 47.23 -31.52
C LYS A 275 9.46 48.09 -32.07
N ALA A 276 10.01 47.67 -33.20
CA ALA A 276 10.74 48.55 -34.11
C ALA A 276 9.74 49.39 -34.91
#